data_AF-A0A8J7BYR3-F1
#
_entry.id   AF-A0A8J7BYR3-F1
#
_cell.length_a   1.000
_cell.length_b   1.000
_cell.length_c   1.000
_cell.angle_alpha   90.00
_cell.angle_beta   90.00
_cell.angle_gamma   90.00
#
_symmetry.space_group_name_H-M   'P 1'
#
loop_
_entity.id
_entity.type
_entity.pdbx_description
1 polymer ?
#
loop_
_entity_poly.entity_id
_entity_poly.type
_entity_poly.pdbx_seq_one_letter_code
_entity_poly.pdbx_strand_id
1 'polypeptide(L)'
;MKQYSLMRSFSEPGLSSRLFNLLEIVFAEIGITGAAECARRLGAAWEEASTPFMRFQDGMLVSHVGVVEIPLQLMGERVTVAGVHAVCTHPDFRRRGYYREVMTQVLDYCDERYKAQLLTTSQPELYEPFGFRVVKEHIFTTSCDSKGGGNGFRLLDFTDALDVRKLHRLLETRESVSDILGVLNEKAVFCVNEGRNPLYYAPDLDVMVVMEVEDSKLKLFDLVGTKICTLKDILARIPQPIIEVEIYFCGDRLDVDAQALPHILDGDSLLMVRGEFVPFGQKFMLPRSTRC
;
A
#
# COMPACT_ATOMS: atom_id res chain seq x y z
N MET A 1 -7.51 -28.18 29.76
CA MET A 1 -6.81 -27.79 28.52
C MET A 1 -7.45 -26.50 28.03
N LYS A 2 -6.70 -25.40 27.90
CA LYS A 2 -7.25 -24.20 27.25
C LYS A 2 -7.50 -24.55 25.79
N GLN A 3 -8.75 -24.46 25.36
CA GLN A 3 -9.15 -24.73 23.99
C GLN A 3 -8.74 -23.54 23.15
N TYR A 4 -7.93 -23.82 22.15
CA TYR A 4 -7.21 -22.84 21.38
C TYR A 4 -7.48 -23.15 19.92
N SER A 5 -8.00 -22.19 19.18
CA SER A 5 -8.23 -22.32 17.75
C SER A 5 -7.40 -21.30 16.98
N LEU A 6 -7.08 -21.67 15.74
CA LEU A 6 -6.52 -20.79 14.75
C LEU A 6 -7.41 -20.82 13.50
N MET A 7 -7.68 -19.64 12.95
CA MET A 7 -8.50 -19.46 11.75
C MET A 7 -7.71 -18.75 10.65
N ARG A 8 -7.98 -19.15 9.40
CA ARG A 8 -7.27 -18.69 8.19
C ARG A 8 -8.19 -18.06 7.13
N SER A 9 -9.42 -17.69 7.50
CA SER A 9 -10.45 -17.20 6.58
C SER A 9 -11.46 -16.32 7.30
N PHE A 10 -12.14 -15.44 6.55
CA PHE A 10 -13.29 -14.66 7.02
C PHE A 10 -14.63 -15.40 6.88
N SER A 11 -14.61 -16.74 6.75
CA SER A 11 -15.82 -17.53 6.45
C SER A 11 -16.80 -17.62 7.63
N GLU A 12 -16.36 -17.40 8.86
CA GLU A 12 -17.27 -17.40 10.01
C GLU A 12 -17.88 -16.00 10.25
N PRO A 13 -19.20 -15.93 10.49
CA PRO A 13 -19.88 -14.66 10.77
C PRO A 13 -19.26 -13.91 11.95
N GLY A 14 -19.00 -12.62 11.77
CA GLY A 14 -18.50 -11.72 12.81
C GLY A 14 -16.99 -11.77 13.04
N LEU A 15 -16.21 -12.59 12.32
CA LEU A 15 -14.75 -12.58 12.41
C LEU A 15 -14.15 -11.24 12.02
N SER A 16 -14.65 -10.62 10.94
CA SER A 16 -14.24 -9.28 10.52
C SER A 16 -14.40 -8.28 11.67
N SER A 17 -15.60 -8.20 12.27
CA SER A 17 -15.85 -7.29 13.39
C SER A 17 -14.93 -7.55 14.59
N ARG A 18 -14.64 -8.82 14.92
CA ARG A 18 -13.69 -9.16 16.00
C ARG A 18 -12.26 -8.75 15.65
N LEU A 19 -11.83 -8.89 14.40
CA LEU A 19 -10.55 -8.42 13.93
C LEU A 19 -10.43 -6.91 14.07
N PHE A 20 -11.36 -6.16 13.47
CA PHE A 20 -11.31 -4.70 13.52
C PHE A 20 -11.36 -4.17 14.95
N ASN A 21 -12.13 -4.79 15.86
CA ASN A 21 -12.08 -4.45 17.28
C ASN A 21 -10.67 -4.64 17.90
N LEU A 22 -9.97 -5.73 17.58
CA LEU A 22 -8.58 -5.92 18.04
C LEU A 22 -7.64 -4.87 17.42
N LEU A 23 -7.81 -4.56 16.13
CA LEU A 23 -7.00 -3.56 15.43
C LEU A 23 -7.18 -2.17 16.04
N GLU A 24 -8.40 -1.75 16.37
CA GLU A 24 -8.65 -0.46 17.04
C GLU A 24 -8.04 -0.40 18.44
N ILE A 25 -7.97 -1.53 19.16
CA ILE A 25 -7.27 -1.58 20.46
C ILE A 25 -5.76 -1.35 20.30
N VAL A 26 -5.15 -1.87 19.23
CA VAL A 26 -3.69 -1.84 19.04
C VAL A 26 -3.22 -0.63 18.24
N PHE A 27 -4.04 -0.12 17.32
CA PHE A 27 -3.72 0.92 16.34
C PHE A 27 -4.73 2.08 16.38
N ALA A 28 -5.13 2.50 17.59
CA ALA A 28 -6.23 3.45 17.83
C ALA A 28 -6.12 4.78 17.06
N GLU A 29 -4.92 5.20 16.68
CA GLU A 29 -4.66 6.49 16.04
C GLU A 29 -4.74 6.44 14.49
N ILE A 30 -4.81 5.25 13.89
CA ILE A 30 -4.72 5.06 12.44
C ILE A 30 -6.11 5.11 11.76
N GLY A 31 -7.17 4.80 12.50
CA GLY A 31 -8.55 4.75 11.97
C GLY A 31 -8.75 3.65 10.93
N ILE A 32 -8.17 2.47 11.16
CA ILE A 32 -8.16 1.33 10.23
C ILE A 32 -9.58 0.88 9.87
N THR A 33 -10.51 0.86 10.84
CA THR A 33 -11.90 0.46 10.57
C THR A 33 -12.57 1.40 9.57
N GLY A 34 -12.38 2.71 9.72
CA GLY A 34 -12.93 3.69 8.77
C GLY A 34 -12.33 3.56 7.37
N ALA A 35 -11.03 3.24 7.27
CA ALA A 35 -10.37 2.97 6.00
C ALA A 35 -10.93 1.72 5.31
N ALA A 36 -11.08 0.61 6.05
CA ALA A 36 -11.65 -0.63 5.52
C ALA A 36 -13.13 -0.48 5.14
N GLU A 37 -13.92 0.27 5.91
CA GLU A 37 -15.31 0.59 5.55
C GLU A 37 -15.39 1.43 4.28
N CYS A 38 -14.50 2.40 4.11
CA CYS A 38 -14.39 3.18 2.88
C CYS A 38 -14.08 2.27 1.69
N ALA A 39 -13.05 1.42 1.80
CA ALA A 39 -12.69 0.47 0.75
C ALA A 39 -13.86 -0.49 0.40
N ARG A 40 -14.60 -0.97 1.41
CA ARG A 40 -15.80 -1.79 1.19
C ARG A 40 -16.89 -1.04 0.43
N ARG A 41 -17.16 0.24 0.75
CA ARG A 41 -18.12 1.08 0.00
C ARG A 41 -17.68 1.31 -1.43
N LEU A 42 -16.38 1.37 -1.67
CA LEU A 42 -15.79 1.45 -2.99
C LEU A 42 -15.82 0.11 -3.73
N GLY A 43 -16.30 -0.99 -3.15
CA GLY A 43 -16.34 -2.31 -3.79
C GLY A 43 -15.00 -3.04 -3.77
N ALA A 44 -14.10 -2.69 -2.86
CA ALA A 44 -12.82 -3.35 -2.63
C ALA A 44 -12.73 -3.80 -1.16
N ALA A 45 -13.61 -4.72 -0.76
CA ALA A 45 -13.68 -5.17 0.62
C ALA A 45 -12.39 -5.88 1.05
N TRP A 46 -11.82 -5.47 2.19
CA TRP A 46 -10.57 -6.04 2.70
C TRP A 46 -10.65 -7.56 2.91
N GLU A 47 -11.82 -8.04 3.35
CA GLU A 47 -12.06 -9.46 3.60
C GLU A 47 -11.98 -10.34 2.35
N GLU A 48 -12.14 -9.76 1.16
CA GLU A 48 -12.05 -10.48 -0.11
C GLU A 48 -10.59 -10.61 -0.60
N ALA A 49 -9.72 -9.68 -0.20
CA ALA A 49 -8.32 -9.63 -0.62
C ALA A 49 -7.36 -10.25 0.41
N SER A 50 -7.67 -10.13 1.70
CA SER A 50 -6.80 -10.55 2.79
C SER A 50 -7.08 -11.98 3.26
N THR A 51 -6.02 -12.76 3.44
CA THR A 51 -6.02 -14.02 4.21
C THR A 51 -5.62 -13.73 5.66
N PRO A 52 -6.54 -13.78 6.64
CA PRO A 52 -6.22 -13.47 8.02
C PRO A 52 -5.73 -14.69 8.79
N PHE A 53 -4.70 -14.58 9.62
CA PHE A 53 -4.29 -15.63 10.55
C PHE A 53 -4.60 -15.16 11.97
N MET A 54 -5.58 -15.81 12.58
CA MET A 54 -6.18 -15.36 13.83
C MET A 54 -5.99 -16.39 14.93
N ARG A 55 -5.54 -15.93 16.10
CA ARG A 55 -5.38 -16.78 17.29
C ARG A 55 -6.40 -16.43 18.36
N PHE A 56 -7.20 -17.41 18.76
CA PHE A 56 -8.21 -17.26 19.80
C PHE A 56 -7.79 -17.87 21.13
N GLN A 57 -8.07 -17.17 22.23
CA GLN A 57 -8.02 -17.72 23.57
C GLN A 57 -9.35 -17.48 24.28
N ASP A 58 -9.97 -18.54 24.79
CA ASP A 58 -11.22 -18.47 25.56
C ASP A 58 -12.34 -17.68 24.82
N GLY A 59 -12.40 -17.84 23.48
CA GLY A 59 -13.36 -17.17 22.59
C GLY A 59 -12.98 -15.76 22.13
N MET A 60 -11.93 -15.16 22.71
CA MET A 60 -11.42 -13.83 22.37
C MET A 60 -10.32 -13.93 21.31
N LEU A 61 -10.35 -13.05 20.29
CA LEU A 61 -9.24 -12.89 19.35
C LEU A 61 -8.08 -12.17 20.06
N VAL A 62 -6.94 -12.83 20.18
CA VAL A 62 -5.79 -12.30 20.96
C VAL A 62 -4.57 -11.99 20.11
N SER A 63 -4.45 -12.54 18.91
CA SER A 63 -3.34 -12.23 17.98
C SER A 63 -3.79 -12.36 16.54
N HIS A 64 -3.25 -11.50 15.68
CA HIS A 64 -3.51 -11.50 14.24
C HIS A 64 -2.23 -11.21 13.44
N VAL A 65 -2.10 -11.87 12.30
CA VAL A 65 -1.19 -11.51 11.21
C VAL A 65 -1.96 -11.75 9.91
N GLY A 66 -2.01 -10.77 9.01
CA GLY A 66 -2.70 -10.92 7.73
C GLY A 66 -1.72 -11.03 6.57
N VAL A 67 -2.19 -11.64 5.48
CA VAL A 67 -1.48 -11.70 4.20
C VAL A 67 -2.39 -11.18 3.10
N VAL A 68 -1.89 -10.29 2.25
CA VAL A 68 -2.56 -9.86 1.01
C VAL A 68 -1.62 -10.08 -0.17
N GLU A 69 -2.17 -10.43 -1.33
CA GLU A 69 -1.38 -10.52 -2.56
C GLU A 69 -1.14 -9.12 -3.13
N ILE A 70 0.13 -8.82 -3.44
CA ILE A 70 0.53 -7.57 -4.06
C ILE A 70 1.19 -7.90 -5.41
N PRO A 71 0.48 -7.74 -6.53
CA PRO A 71 1.07 -7.91 -7.85
C PRO A 71 1.98 -6.73 -8.19
N LEU A 72 3.25 -7.01 -8.45
CA LEU A 72 4.27 -6.02 -8.74
C LEU A 72 4.92 -6.29 -10.10
N GLN A 73 5.40 -5.21 -10.70
CA GLN A 73 6.39 -5.20 -11.76
C GLN A 73 7.76 -4.97 -11.11
N LEU A 74 8.67 -5.93 -11.17
CA LEU A 74 10.02 -5.85 -10.61
C LEU A 74 11.05 -6.10 -11.71
N MET A 75 11.87 -5.10 -12.04
CA MET A 75 12.92 -5.19 -13.08
C MET A 75 12.41 -5.78 -14.42
N GLY A 76 11.23 -5.38 -14.87
CA GLY A 76 10.61 -5.89 -16.10
C GLY A 76 9.88 -7.23 -15.97
N GLU A 77 9.95 -7.92 -14.82
CA GLU A 77 9.19 -9.15 -14.54
C GLU A 77 7.94 -8.91 -13.67
N ARG A 78 6.84 -9.59 -14.00
CA ARG A 78 5.62 -9.58 -13.17
C ARG A 78 5.75 -10.61 -12.05
N VAL A 79 5.62 -10.18 -10.81
CA VAL A 79 5.77 -11.01 -9.61
C VAL A 79 4.68 -10.67 -8.61
N THR A 80 3.96 -11.66 -8.10
CA THR A 80 3.08 -11.47 -6.94
C THR A 80 3.86 -11.77 -5.67
N VAL A 81 3.85 -10.80 -4.73
CA VAL A 81 4.48 -10.94 -3.42
C VAL A 81 3.41 -10.93 -2.32
N ALA A 82 3.74 -11.48 -1.16
CA ALA A 82 2.86 -11.42 0.02
C ALA A 82 3.12 -10.15 0.84
N GLY A 83 2.13 -9.27 0.93
CA GLY A 83 2.09 -8.19 1.91
C GLY A 83 1.66 -8.73 3.27
N VAL A 84 2.57 -8.77 4.24
CA VAL A 84 2.25 -9.09 5.63
C VAL A 84 1.76 -7.83 6.32
N HIS A 85 0.56 -7.88 6.88
CA HIS A 85 -0.14 -6.68 7.36
C HIS A 85 -0.80 -6.88 8.72
N ALA A 86 -1.13 -5.74 9.35
CA ALA A 86 -1.94 -5.66 10.57
C ALA A 86 -1.48 -6.63 11.69
N VAL A 87 -0.17 -6.77 11.84
CA VAL A 87 0.46 -7.67 12.81
C VAL A 87 0.23 -7.14 14.22
N CYS A 88 -0.52 -7.88 15.02
CA CYS A 88 -0.85 -7.42 16.36
C CYS A 88 -1.10 -8.57 17.35
N THR A 89 -0.87 -8.26 18.62
CA THR A 89 -1.30 -9.09 19.75
C THR A 89 -1.92 -8.16 20.78
N HIS A 90 -3.09 -8.56 21.30
CA HIS A 90 -3.80 -7.83 22.35
C HIS A 90 -2.84 -7.51 23.51
N PRO A 91 -2.78 -6.27 24.02
CA PRO A 91 -1.81 -5.85 25.03
C PRO A 91 -1.66 -6.82 26.21
N ASP A 92 -2.78 -7.26 26.78
CA ASP A 92 -2.81 -8.18 27.94
C ASP A 92 -2.32 -9.61 27.63
N PHE A 93 -2.21 -9.97 26.35
CA PHE A 93 -1.81 -11.31 25.89
C PHE A 93 -0.41 -11.33 25.26
N ARG A 94 0.32 -10.21 25.28
CA ARG A 94 1.71 -10.11 24.79
C ARG A 94 2.67 -10.95 25.65
N ARG A 95 3.83 -11.28 25.05
CA ARG A 95 4.92 -12.08 25.69
C ARG A 95 4.51 -13.51 26.10
N ARG A 96 3.49 -14.08 25.45
CA ARG A 96 3.01 -15.45 25.67
C ARG A 96 3.28 -16.40 24.50
N GLY A 97 4.02 -15.95 23.48
CA GLY A 97 4.35 -16.75 22.29
C GLY A 97 3.34 -16.68 21.15
N TYR A 98 2.17 -16.06 21.32
CA TYR A 98 1.11 -16.03 20.30
C TYR A 98 1.53 -15.35 18.99
N TYR A 99 2.23 -14.22 19.04
CA TYR A 99 2.78 -13.59 17.84
C TYR A 99 3.67 -14.56 17.06
N ARG A 100 4.60 -15.24 17.74
CA ARG A 100 5.50 -16.22 17.12
C ARG A 100 4.73 -17.37 16.51
N GLU A 101 3.75 -17.92 17.22
CA GLU A 101 2.89 -19.01 16.74
C GLU A 101 2.17 -18.63 15.45
N VAL A 102 1.54 -17.45 15.41
CA VAL A 102 0.79 -16.98 14.23
C VAL A 102 1.75 -16.65 13.08
N MET A 103 2.85 -15.95 13.37
CA MET A 103 3.84 -15.55 12.36
C MET A 103 4.50 -16.76 11.69
N THR A 104 4.84 -17.82 12.44
CA THR A 104 5.37 -19.06 11.87
C THR A 104 4.40 -19.66 10.84
N GLN A 105 3.11 -19.69 11.15
CA GLN A 105 2.12 -20.24 10.22
C GLN A 105 1.89 -19.38 8.98
N VAL A 106 2.01 -18.05 9.13
CA VAL A 106 2.00 -17.12 7.99
C VAL A 106 3.19 -17.38 7.09
N LEU A 107 4.37 -17.58 7.66
CA LEU A 107 5.58 -17.87 6.89
C LEU A 107 5.49 -19.22 6.16
N ASP A 108 5.01 -20.27 6.83
CA ASP A 108 4.78 -21.57 6.18
C ASP A 108 3.81 -21.42 5.00
N TYR A 109 2.72 -20.67 5.18
CA TYR A 109 1.78 -20.38 4.10
C TYR A 109 2.42 -19.59 2.95
N CYS A 110 3.22 -18.57 3.27
CA CYS A 110 3.83 -17.70 2.29
C CYS A 110 4.97 -18.36 1.51
N ASP A 111 5.83 -19.15 2.17
CA ASP A 111 7.00 -19.78 1.56
C ASP A 111 6.61 -20.86 0.53
N GLU A 112 5.43 -21.46 0.67
CA GLU A 112 4.86 -22.36 -0.32
C GLU A 112 4.33 -21.64 -1.58
N ARG A 113 4.07 -20.34 -1.52
CA ARG A 113 3.23 -19.61 -2.50
C ARG A 113 3.94 -18.44 -3.18
N TYR A 114 4.82 -17.76 -2.47
CA TYR A 114 5.42 -16.50 -2.92
C TYR A 114 6.92 -16.54 -2.79
N LYS A 115 7.62 -15.95 -3.77
CA LYS A 115 9.07 -15.82 -3.75
C LYS A 115 9.56 -14.77 -2.75
N ALA A 116 8.70 -13.80 -2.41
CA ALA A 116 9.02 -12.75 -1.46
C ALA A 116 7.81 -12.34 -0.62
N GLN A 117 8.12 -11.80 0.55
CA GLN A 117 7.18 -11.20 1.49
C GLN A 117 7.64 -9.78 1.85
N LEU A 118 6.71 -8.84 1.95
CA LEU A 118 6.95 -7.43 2.25
C LEU A 118 6.12 -7.00 3.47
N LEU A 119 6.64 -6.07 4.26
CA LEU A 119 5.88 -5.34 5.28
C LEU A 119 6.52 -3.98 5.54
N THR A 120 5.73 -3.06 6.11
CA THR A 120 6.23 -1.77 6.60
C THR A 120 6.18 -1.76 8.13
N THR A 121 7.24 -1.28 8.79
CA THR A 121 7.26 -1.20 10.25
C THR A 121 8.24 -0.17 10.79
N SER A 122 7.94 0.39 11.96
CA SER A 122 8.88 1.15 12.79
C SER A 122 9.63 0.29 13.81
N GLN A 123 9.35 -1.01 13.88
CA GLN A 123 9.95 -1.98 14.83
C GLN A 123 10.57 -3.18 14.08
N PRO A 124 11.63 -2.96 13.27
CA PRO A 124 12.22 -4.00 12.44
C PRO A 124 12.73 -5.21 13.25
N GLU A 125 13.18 -5.00 14.48
CA GLU A 125 13.70 -6.03 15.39
C GLU A 125 12.67 -7.12 15.73
N LEU A 126 11.37 -6.85 15.55
CA LEU A 126 10.33 -7.86 15.71
C LEU A 126 10.33 -8.89 14.57
N TYR A 127 10.76 -8.48 13.37
CA TYR A 127 10.68 -9.26 12.13
C TYR A 127 12.02 -9.84 11.68
N GLU A 128 13.14 -9.27 12.12
CA GLU A 128 14.48 -9.80 11.88
C GLU A 128 14.63 -11.30 12.24
N PRO A 129 14.12 -11.80 13.39
CA PRO A 129 14.20 -13.23 13.73
C PRO A 129 13.45 -14.15 12.76
N PHE A 130 12.54 -13.59 11.96
CA PHE A 130 11.77 -14.31 10.94
C PHE A 130 12.41 -14.25 9.54
N GLY A 131 13.61 -13.66 9.42
CA GLY A 131 14.36 -13.57 8.19
C GLY A 131 14.03 -12.34 7.33
N PHE A 132 13.25 -11.41 7.85
CA PHE A 132 13.05 -10.11 7.19
C PHE A 132 14.30 -9.25 7.33
N ARG A 133 14.61 -8.49 6.28
CA ARG A 133 15.70 -7.50 6.25
C ARG A 133 15.17 -6.15 5.82
N VAL A 134 15.68 -5.08 6.41
CA VAL A 134 15.37 -3.71 5.96
C VAL A 134 15.92 -3.50 4.55
N VAL A 135 15.10 -2.91 3.68
CA VAL A 135 15.53 -2.46 2.35
C VAL A 135 15.37 -0.95 2.26
N LYS A 136 16.42 -0.27 1.79
CA LYS A 136 16.47 1.19 1.72
C LYS A 136 15.66 1.68 0.54
N GLU A 137 14.75 2.62 0.80
CA GLU A 137 13.95 3.29 -0.21
C GLU A 137 14.51 4.68 -0.50
N HIS A 138 14.12 5.23 -1.66
CA HIS A 138 14.59 6.51 -2.14
C HIS A 138 13.42 7.33 -2.67
N ILE A 139 13.28 8.56 -2.18
CA ILE A 139 12.43 9.56 -2.81
C ILE A 139 13.15 10.13 -4.03
N PHE A 140 12.40 10.46 -5.09
CA PHE A 140 12.97 11.09 -6.28
C PHE A 140 12.53 12.55 -6.34
N THR A 141 13.47 13.46 -6.53
CA THR A 141 13.21 14.91 -6.54
C THR A 141 13.70 15.56 -7.83
N THR A 142 12.94 16.52 -8.33
CA THR A 142 13.38 17.38 -9.43
C THR A 142 12.92 18.82 -9.21
N SER A 143 13.73 19.78 -9.65
CA SER A 143 13.30 21.16 -9.81
C SER A 143 12.54 21.32 -11.13
N CYS A 144 11.55 22.22 -11.17
CA CYS A 144 10.88 22.62 -12.39
C CYS A 144 10.57 24.13 -12.37
N ASP A 145 10.10 24.68 -13.48
CA ASP A 145 9.60 26.06 -13.55
C ASP A 145 8.20 26.09 -14.19
N SER A 146 7.26 25.35 -13.58
CA SER A 146 5.87 25.37 -14.02
C SER A 146 5.23 26.68 -13.55
N LYS A 147 4.70 27.46 -14.49
CA LYS A 147 3.97 28.71 -14.18
C LYS A 147 2.50 28.49 -13.80
N GLY A 148 2.06 27.23 -13.76
CA GLY A 148 0.66 26.85 -13.67
C GLY A 148 0.00 26.71 -15.04
N GLY A 149 -1.03 25.88 -15.12
CA GLY A 149 -1.77 25.59 -16.36
C GLY A 149 -3.30 25.56 -16.17
N GLY A 150 -4.03 25.52 -17.29
CA GLY A 150 -5.49 25.69 -17.32
C GLY A 150 -6.31 24.40 -17.45
N ASN A 151 -5.69 23.27 -17.77
CA ASN A 151 -6.38 22.00 -17.99
C ASN A 151 -6.55 21.26 -16.67
N GLY A 152 -7.45 21.72 -15.81
CA GLY A 152 -7.56 21.22 -14.45
C GLY A 152 -7.84 19.72 -14.35
N PHE A 153 -7.29 19.09 -13.32
CA PHE A 153 -7.79 17.81 -12.83
C PHE A 153 -9.23 17.95 -12.33
N ARG A 154 -10.02 16.88 -12.47
CA ARG A 154 -11.31 16.73 -11.79
C ARG A 154 -11.15 15.78 -10.61
N LEU A 155 -11.71 16.11 -9.45
CA LEU A 155 -11.80 15.17 -8.34
C LEU A 155 -12.79 14.05 -8.66
N LEU A 156 -12.43 12.81 -8.34
CA LEU A 156 -13.38 11.70 -8.37
C LEU A 156 -14.39 11.85 -7.23
N ASP A 157 -15.67 11.62 -7.53
CA ASP A 157 -16.77 11.63 -6.58
C ASP A 157 -17.25 10.20 -6.33
N PHE A 158 -16.95 9.65 -5.16
CA PHE A 158 -17.33 8.28 -4.81
C PHE A 158 -18.80 8.10 -4.43
N THR A 159 -19.60 9.16 -4.45
CA THR A 159 -21.06 9.05 -4.45
C THR A 159 -21.62 8.77 -5.85
N ASP A 160 -20.83 9.02 -6.91
CA ASP A 160 -21.16 8.70 -8.29
C ASP A 160 -20.66 7.30 -8.67
N ALA A 161 -21.60 6.42 -9.03
CA ALA A 161 -21.30 5.07 -9.49
C ALA A 161 -20.44 5.02 -10.77
N LEU A 162 -20.46 6.07 -11.61
CA LEU A 162 -19.58 6.17 -12.79
C LEU A 162 -18.12 6.42 -12.40
N ASP A 163 -17.87 7.11 -11.29
CA ASP A 163 -16.53 7.35 -10.77
C ASP A 163 -15.99 6.14 -10.02
N VAL A 164 -16.83 5.44 -9.27
CA VAL A 164 -16.45 4.14 -8.68
C VAL A 164 -16.10 3.13 -9.78
N ARG A 165 -16.92 2.99 -10.83
CA ARG A 165 -16.58 2.11 -11.98
C ARG A 165 -15.28 2.51 -12.67
N LYS A 166 -15.00 3.81 -12.74
CA LYS A 166 -13.77 4.34 -13.34
C LYS A 166 -12.54 4.01 -12.49
N LEU A 167 -12.64 4.18 -11.17
CA LEU A 167 -11.60 3.76 -10.21
C LEU A 167 -11.24 2.28 -10.41
N HIS A 168 -12.24 1.39 -10.41
CA HIS A 168 -12.03 -0.05 -10.63
C HIS A 168 -11.34 -0.32 -11.95
N ARG A 169 -11.89 0.20 -13.06
CA ARG A 169 -11.30 0.02 -14.39
C ARG A 169 -9.84 0.47 -14.41
N LEU A 170 -9.53 1.66 -13.88
CA LEU A 170 -8.17 2.20 -13.89
C LEU A 170 -7.23 1.33 -13.08
N LEU A 171 -7.61 0.89 -11.88
CA LEU A 171 -6.77 0.02 -11.04
C LEU A 171 -6.54 -1.36 -11.67
N GLU A 172 -7.57 -1.95 -12.27
CA GLU A 172 -7.49 -3.26 -12.92
C GLU A 172 -6.65 -3.25 -14.20
N THR A 173 -6.72 -2.16 -14.96
CA THR A 173 -6.07 -2.03 -16.28
C THR A 173 -4.80 -1.18 -16.24
N ARG A 174 -4.35 -0.77 -15.04
CA ARG A 174 -3.17 0.08 -14.91
C ARG A 174 -1.94 -0.55 -15.54
N GLU A 175 -1.16 0.28 -16.23
CA GLU A 175 0.23 -0.04 -16.49
C GLU A 175 1.08 0.25 -15.25
N SER A 176 2.23 -0.42 -15.18
CA SER A 176 3.23 -0.08 -14.17
C SER A 176 3.78 1.32 -14.43
N VAL A 177 3.89 2.11 -13.36
CA VAL A 177 4.57 3.42 -13.36
C VAL A 177 6.07 3.32 -13.62
N SER A 178 6.63 2.10 -13.57
CA SER A 178 8.07 1.83 -13.63
C SER A 178 8.39 0.44 -14.17
N ASP A 179 9.54 0.29 -14.81
CA ASP A 179 10.11 -1.04 -15.08
C ASP A 179 10.98 -1.56 -13.92
N ILE A 180 11.41 -0.71 -12.99
CA ILE A 180 12.21 -1.09 -11.80
C ILE A 180 11.30 -1.66 -10.72
N LEU A 181 10.31 -0.87 -10.27
CA LEU A 181 9.31 -1.27 -9.28
C LEU A 181 8.02 -0.49 -9.49
N GLY A 182 6.96 -1.18 -9.85
CA GLY A 182 5.61 -0.61 -9.86
C GLY A 182 4.53 -1.64 -9.54
N VAL A 183 3.30 -1.17 -9.44
CA VAL A 183 2.16 -1.94 -8.92
C VAL A 183 1.20 -2.26 -10.05
N LEU A 184 0.63 -3.45 -10.02
CA LEU A 184 -0.29 -3.96 -11.02
C LEU A 184 -1.56 -4.47 -10.35
N ASN A 185 -2.73 -4.27 -10.97
CA ASN A 185 -4.02 -4.89 -10.62
C ASN A 185 -4.28 -5.11 -9.11
N GLU A 186 -3.93 -4.12 -8.28
CA GLU A 186 -4.14 -4.12 -6.83
C GLU A 186 -5.13 -3.00 -6.52
N LYS A 187 -6.20 -3.34 -5.80
CA LYS A 187 -7.31 -2.43 -5.52
C LYS A 187 -7.68 -2.34 -4.06
N ALA A 188 -7.50 -3.40 -3.27
CA ALA A 188 -7.88 -3.42 -1.87
C ALA A 188 -6.93 -2.55 -1.02
N VAL A 189 -5.61 -2.73 -1.18
CA VAL A 189 -4.61 -1.90 -0.49
C VAL A 189 -4.71 -0.46 -0.96
N PHE A 190 -4.88 -0.23 -2.28
CA PHE A 190 -5.11 1.11 -2.82
C PHE A 190 -6.31 1.79 -2.16
N CYS A 191 -7.48 1.13 -2.10
CA CYS A 191 -8.68 1.75 -1.56
C CYS A 191 -8.61 1.97 -0.04
N VAL A 192 -7.91 1.11 0.71
CA VAL A 192 -7.66 1.32 2.14
C VAL A 192 -6.77 2.55 2.36
N ASN A 193 -5.70 2.70 1.58
CA ASN A 193 -4.73 3.77 1.77
C ASN A 193 -5.22 5.12 1.20
N GLU A 194 -5.83 5.10 0.01
CA GLU A 194 -6.12 6.30 -0.76
C GLU A 194 -7.61 6.62 -0.92
N GLY A 195 -8.52 5.70 -0.57
CA GLY A 195 -9.97 5.89 -0.77
C GLY A 195 -10.57 7.06 0.02
N ARG A 196 -9.86 7.56 1.04
CA ARG A 196 -10.25 8.73 1.85
C ARG A 196 -9.55 10.03 1.42
N ASN A 197 -8.57 9.95 0.52
CA ASN A 197 -7.81 11.08 0.02
C ASN A 197 -8.42 11.63 -1.28
N PRO A 198 -8.19 12.91 -1.62
CA PRO A 198 -8.58 13.44 -2.92
C PRO A 198 -7.87 12.69 -4.07
N LEU A 199 -8.65 12.10 -4.98
CA LEU A 199 -8.11 11.46 -6.19
C LEU A 199 -8.35 12.35 -7.40
N TYR A 200 -7.28 12.79 -8.04
CA TYR A 200 -7.31 13.72 -9.16
C TYR A 200 -7.31 12.97 -10.49
N TYR A 201 -8.33 13.18 -11.30
CA TYR A 201 -8.49 12.51 -12.59
C TYR A 201 -8.32 13.51 -13.74
N ALA A 202 -7.47 13.16 -14.71
CA ALA A 202 -7.26 13.88 -15.97
C ALA A 202 -8.05 13.20 -17.10
N PRO A 203 -9.22 13.72 -17.51
CA PRO A 203 -10.10 13.02 -18.44
C PRO A 203 -9.52 12.78 -19.84
N ASP A 204 -8.68 13.70 -20.31
CA ASP A 204 -8.07 13.64 -21.64
C ASP A 204 -6.86 12.71 -21.71
N LEU A 205 -6.23 12.42 -20.57
CA LEU A 205 -5.18 11.41 -20.46
C LEU A 205 -5.70 10.03 -20.04
N ASP A 206 -6.91 9.98 -19.48
CA ASP A 206 -7.46 8.81 -18.80
C ASP A 206 -6.54 8.29 -17.67
N VAL A 207 -6.03 9.22 -16.85
CA VAL A 207 -5.09 8.95 -15.75
C VAL A 207 -5.63 9.54 -14.45
N MET A 208 -5.57 8.75 -13.38
CA MET A 208 -5.77 9.18 -12.00
C MET A 208 -4.39 9.41 -11.35
N VAL A 209 -4.27 10.51 -10.62
CA VAL A 209 -3.05 10.95 -9.94
C VAL A 209 -3.36 11.07 -8.46
N VAL A 210 -2.56 10.41 -7.63
CA VAL A 210 -2.56 10.58 -6.18
C VAL A 210 -1.46 11.59 -5.87
N MET A 211 -1.86 12.79 -5.44
CA MET A 211 -0.92 13.88 -5.23
C MET A 211 -1.36 14.83 -4.13
N GLU A 212 -0.39 15.56 -3.60
CA GLU A 212 -0.60 16.71 -2.73
C GLU A 212 0.19 17.89 -3.27
N VAL A 213 -0.35 19.09 -3.11
CA VAL A 213 0.37 20.33 -3.43
C VAL A 213 0.46 21.16 -2.17
N GLU A 214 1.69 21.39 -1.72
CA GLU A 214 2.02 22.22 -0.56
C GLU A 214 2.84 23.41 -1.05
N ASP A 215 2.29 24.62 -0.92
CA ASP A 215 2.86 25.85 -1.47
C ASP A 215 3.20 25.73 -2.97
N SER A 216 4.49 25.62 -3.32
CA SER A 216 4.99 25.43 -4.69
C SER A 216 5.69 24.09 -4.90
N LYS A 217 5.41 23.12 -4.03
CA LYS A 217 5.92 21.75 -4.08
C LYS A 217 4.80 20.78 -4.42
N LEU A 218 5.02 19.95 -5.43
CA LEU A 218 4.13 18.85 -5.80
C LEU A 218 4.68 17.54 -5.23
N LYS A 219 3.88 16.81 -4.46
CA LYS A 219 4.16 15.44 -4.03
C LYS A 219 3.31 14.46 -4.83
N LEU A 220 3.93 13.50 -5.49
CA LEU A 220 3.26 12.44 -6.26
C LEU A 220 3.39 11.11 -5.53
N PHE A 221 2.27 10.50 -5.15
CA PHE A 221 2.24 9.26 -4.39
C PHE A 221 1.92 8.02 -5.23
N ASP A 222 1.15 8.19 -6.31
CA ASP A 222 0.88 7.14 -7.29
C ASP A 222 0.29 7.74 -8.59
N LEU A 223 0.41 7.00 -9.69
CA LEU A 223 -0.28 7.26 -10.96
C LEU A 223 -0.93 5.99 -11.48
N VAL A 224 -2.21 6.09 -11.82
CA VAL A 224 -3.03 4.97 -12.25
C VAL A 224 -3.69 5.30 -13.59
N GLY A 225 -3.25 4.60 -14.63
CA GLY A 225 -3.80 4.74 -15.97
C GLY A 225 -3.33 3.61 -16.89
N THR A 226 -4.00 3.46 -18.01
CA THR A 226 -3.64 2.46 -19.05
C THR A 226 -2.41 2.86 -19.85
N LYS A 227 -1.97 4.11 -19.71
CA LYS A 227 -0.73 4.64 -20.23
C LYS A 227 -0.21 5.69 -19.25
N ILE A 228 1.07 5.59 -18.90
CA ILE A 228 1.70 6.56 -18.00
C ILE A 228 1.94 7.87 -18.76
N CYS A 229 1.47 8.98 -18.19
CA CYS A 229 1.69 10.32 -18.72
C CYS A 229 3.04 10.90 -18.26
N THR A 230 3.49 11.98 -18.89
CA THR A 230 4.74 12.64 -18.49
C THR A 230 4.54 13.55 -17.29
N LEU A 231 5.62 13.89 -16.57
CA LEU A 231 5.56 14.90 -15.51
C LEU A 231 5.08 16.26 -16.06
N LYS A 232 5.46 16.62 -17.28
CA LYS A 232 5.00 17.84 -17.95
C LYS A 232 3.49 17.85 -18.13
N ASP A 233 2.89 16.72 -18.48
CA ASP A 233 1.44 16.59 -18.59
C ASP A 233 0.76 16.83 -17.23
N ILE A 234 1.31 16.29 -16.14
CA ILE A 234 0.78 16.52 -14.79
C ILE A 234 0.87 18.01 -14.42
N LEU A 235 2.05 18.62 -14.60
CA LEU A 235 2.31 20.02 -14.25
C LEU A 235 1.41 21.00 -15.02
N ALA A 236 1.09 20.72 -16.29
CA ALA A 236 0.21 21.55 -17.11
C ALA A 236 -1.25 21.60 -16.61
N ARG A 237 -1.61 20.76 -15.63
CA ARG A 237 -2.95 20.64 -15.06
C ARG A 237 -3.07 21.24 -13.66
N ILE A 238 -1.95 21.66 -13.08
CA ILE A 238 -1.90 22.30 -11.77
C ILE A 238 -2.02 23.81 -12.00
N PRO A 239 -3.02 24.50 -11.41
CA PRO A 239 -3.29 25.90 -11.70
C PRO A 239 -2.25 26.87 -11.09
N GLN A 240 -1.53 26.43 -10.07
CA GLN A 240 -0.53 27.24 -9.37
C GLN A 240 0.89 26.93 -9.84
N PRO A 241 1.85 27.87 -9.66
CA PRO A 241 3.25 27.61 -9.94
C PRO A 241 3.83 26.47 -9.09
N ILE A 242 4.66 25.65 -9.71
CA ILE A 242 5.40 24.55 -9.06
C ILE A 242 6.88 24.69 -9.40
N ILE A 243 7.71 24.69 -8.36
CA ILE A 243 9.16 24.83 -8.46
C ILE A 243 9.92 23.54 -8.12
N GLU A 244 9.26 22.63 -7.40
CA GLU A 244 9.85 21.38 -6.91
C GLU A 244 8.81 20.26 -6.98
N VAL A 245 9.26 19.07 -7.38
CA VAL A 245 8.46 17.85 -7.41
C VAL A 245 9.16 16.76 -6.62
N GLU A 246 8.41 16.13 -5.72
CA GLU A 246 8.79 14.93 -4.97
C GLU A 246 7.94 13.75 -5.46
N ILE A 247 8.59 12.66 -5.85
CA ILE A 247 7.97 11.47 -6.43
C ILE A 247 8.22 10.30 -5.47
N TYR A 248 7.14 9.78 -4.90
CA TYR A 248 7.11 8.72 -3.89
C TYR A 248 6.90 7.32 -4.49
N PHE A 249 7.40 7.12 -5.70
CA PHE A 249 7.46 5.85 -6.42
C PHE A 249 8.56 5.94 -7.50
N CYS A 250 8.86 4.82 -8.16
CA CYS A 250 9.83 4.83 -9.27
C CYS A 250 9.24 5.54 -10.50
N GLY A 251 9.75 6.73 -10.81
CA GLY A 251 9.23 7.61 -11.87
C GLY A 251 9.91 7.49 -13.23
N ASP A 252 10.58 6.38 -13.55
CA ASP A 252 11.36 6.22 -14.80
C ASP A 252 10.52 6.36 -16.08
N ARG A 253 9.21 6.21 -16.00
CA ARG A 253 8.29 6.41 -17.13
C ARG A 253 7.66 7.81 -17.21
N LEU A 254 8.04 8.73 -16.33
CA LEU A 254 7.51 10.10 -16.30
C LEU A 254 8.24 11.08 -17.22
N ASP A 255 9.25 10.64 -17.96
CA ASP A 255 10.10 11.48 -18.83
C ASP A 255 10.73 12.65 -18.04
N VAL A 256 11.40 12.32 -16.94
CA VAL A 256 12.04 13.28 -16.04
C VAL A 256 13.37 12.75 -15.55
N ASP A 257 14.37 13.63 -15.48
CA ASP A 257 15.62 13.35 -14.76
C ASP A 257 15.43 13.80 -13.30
N ALA A 258 15.38 12.82 -12.39
CA ALA A 258 15.12 13.06 -10.97
C ALA A 258 16.26 12.51 -10.11
N GLN A 259 16.66 13.30 -9.11
CA GLN A 259 17.65 12.88 -8.13
C GLN A 259 17.01 11.96 -7.10
N ALA A 260 17.55 10.76 -6.93
CA ALA A 260 17.14 9.86 -5.85
C ALA A 260 17.89 10.15 -4.55
N LEU A 261 17.16 10.33 -3.46
CA LEU A 261 17.67 10.57 -2.11
C LEU A 261 17.15 9.48 -1.16
N PRO A 262 17.97 8.90 -0.26
CA PRO A 262 17.49 7.96 0.75
C PRO A 262 16.31 8.56 1.54
N HIS A 263 15.27 7.76 1.74
CA HIS A 263 14.05 8.21 2.39
C HIS A 263 13.52 7.17 3.38
N ILE A 264 12.98 7.67 4.49
CA ILE A 264 12.22 6.88 5.47
C ILE A 264 10.81 7.45 5.45
N LEU A 265 9.84 6.62 5.08
CA LEU A 265 8.44 7.03 5.00
C LEU A 265 7.93 7.39 6.40
N ASP A 266 7.11 8.43 6.51
CA ASP A 266 6.44 8.87 7.74
C ASP A 266 7.38 9.10 8.94
N GLY A 267 8.69 9.24 8.69
CA GLY A 267 9.73 9.51 9.69
C GLY A 267 10.38 8.27 10.31
N ASP A 268 9.65 7.16 10.45
CA ASP A 268 10.16 5.94 11.10
C ASP A 268 9.76 4.62 10.41
N SER A 269 8.98 4.68 9.34
CA SER A 269 8.44 3.48 8.69
C SER A 269 9.41 2.92 7.64
N LEU A 270 9.91 1.72 7.93
CA LEU A 270 10.89 1.00 7.11
C LEU A 270 10.23 -0.13 6.33
N LEU A 271 10.55 -0.24 5.04
CA LEU A 271 10.23 -1.42 4.25
C LEU A 271 11.14 -2.58 4.65
N MET A 272 10.54 -3.70 5.00
CA MET A 272 11.24 -4.95 5.24
C MET A 272 10.82 -6.01 4.24
N VAL A 273 11.79 -6.84 3.85
CA VAL A 273 11.62 -7.85 2.83
C VAL A 273 12.17 -9.19 3.31
N ARG A 274 11.48 -10.27 2.99
CA ARG A 274 11.94 -11.64 3.15
C ARG A 274 11.84 -12.37 1.80
N GLY A 275 12.80 -13.25 1.51
CA GLY A 275 12.87 -13.98 0.23
C GLY A 275 13.58 -13.24 -0.90
N GLU A 276 13.29 -13.66 -2.14
CA GLU A 276 13.90 -13.20 -3.39
C GLU A 276 13.26 -11.88 -3.86
N PHE A 277 13.96 -10.77 -3.63
CA PHE A 277 13.51 -9.44 -4.04
C PHE A 277 14.56 -8.78 -4.92
N VAL A 278 14.29 -8.81 -6.23
CA VAL A 278 15.24 -8.50 -7.31
C VAL A 278 15.72 -7.04 -7.32
N PRO A 279 14.91 -6.01 -6.99
CA PRO A 279 15.37 -4.61 -7.01
C PRO A 279 16.41 -4.25 -5.94
N PHE A 280 16.98 -5.23 -5.23
CA PHE A 280 18.01 -4.99 -4.22
C PHE A 280 19.23 -4.27 -4.83
N GLY A 281 19.59 -3.12 -4.25
CA GLY A 281 20.68 -2.27 -4.74
C GLY A 281 20.28 -1.25 -5.80
N GLN A 282 19.04 -1.30 -6.31
CA GLN A 282 18.48 -0.23 -7.13
C GLN A 282 17.95 0.91 -6.25
N LYS A 283 17.82 2.10 -6.86
CA LYS A 283 17.08 3.21 -6.27
C LYS A 283 15.61 2.99 -6.60
N PHE A 284 14.79 2.79 -5.58
CA PHE A 284 13.36 2.55 -5.76
C PHE A 284 12.55 3.08 -4.57
N MET A 285 11.24 3.19 -4.77
CA MET A 285 10.27 3.40 -3.70
C MET A 285 8.98 2.65 -4.01
N LEU A 286 8.43 1.96 -3.00
CA LEU A 286 7.11 1.36 -3.07
C LEU A 286 6.05 2.47 -2.96
N PRO A 287 5.08 2.58 -3.89
CA PRO A 287 4.04 3.60 -3.82
C PRO A 287 3.27 3.55 -2.49
N ARG A 288 2.88 4.72 -1.96
CA ARG A 288 2.07 4.84 -0.72
C ARG A 288 0.79 4.00 -0.80
N SER A 289 0.17 3.97 -1.97
CA SER A 289 -1.06 3.24 -2.28
C SER A 289 -0.95 1.71 -2.18
N THR A 290 0.25 1.16 -1.96
CA THR A 290 0.50 -0.30 -1.96
C THR A 290 1.20 -0.78 -0.70
N ARG A 291 1.27 0.08 0.33
CA ARG A 291 1.89 -0.25 1.60
C ARG A 291 0.91 -0.93 2.55
N CYS A 292 1.43 -1.91 3.27
CA CYS A 292 0.78 -2.70 4.30
C CYS A 292 1.44 -2.47 5.65
#